data_AF-A0A060BVW0-F1
#
_entry.id   AF-A0A060BVW0-F1
#
_cell.length_a   1.000
_cell.length_b   1.000
_cell.length_c   1.000
_cell.angle_alpha   90.00
_cell.angle_beta   90.00
_cell.angle_gamma   90.00
#
_symmetry.space_group_name_H-M   'P 1'
#
loop_
_entity.id
_entity.type
_entity.pdbx_description
1 polymer ?
#
loop_
_entity_poly.entity_id
_entity_poly.type
_entity_poly.pdbx_seq_one_letter_code
_entity_poly.pdbx_strand_id
1 'polypeptide(L)'
;LKTGSDNYEMGITPKDTDGSDTIAVNGTIVQSGGTYNVPLLVGDNTVKIEVVSSNGVKNTYSVTITRAAADSPGLLSLSLSSGTLNPEFSNRVINYSTTVNYAISRITITPVARDNTQTVTVNGSTVAYGSDYSLDLAAGVNTIRICVSMPDGSSQRITRLP
;
A
#
# COMPACT_ATOMS: atom_id res chain seq x y z
N LEU A 1 16.04 7.14 -14.16
CA LEU A 1 15.10 7.39 -13.04
C LEU A 1 13.73 7.67 -13.62
N LYS A 2 12.75 6.80 -13.37
CA LYS A 2 11.38 6.98 -13.89
C LYS A 2 10.70 8.03 -13.00
N THR A 3 10.75 9.28 -13.45
CA THR A 3 10.01 10.39 -12.84
C THR A 3 8.61 10.40 -13.44
N GLY A 4 7.58 10.11 -12.63
CA GLY A 4 6.19 10.31 -13.04
C GLY A 4 5.32 9.04 -13.03
N SER A 5 4.97 8.61 -11.82
CA SER A 5 3.74 7.90 -11.44
C SER A 5 3.90 7.68 -9.94
N ASP A 6 2.82 7.75 -9.16
CA ASP A 6 2.87 7.49 -7.72
C ASP A 6 3.36 6.04 -7.48
N ASN A 7 4.68 5.84 -7.47
CA ASN A 7 5.30 4.53 -7.35
C ASN A 7 5.49 4.26 -5.85
N TYR A 8 4.55 3.53 -5.28
CA TYR A 8 4.55 3.09 -3.88
C TYR A 8 5.46 1.89 -3.64
N GLU A 9 6.07 1.39 -4.72
CA GLU A 9 7.11 0.37 -4.69
C GLU A 9 8.25 0.77 -5.65
N MET A 10 9.44 0.26 -5.36
CA MET A 10 10.60 0.36 -6.25
C MET A 10 11.09 -1.03 -6.63
N GLY A 11 11.15 -1.30 -7.92
CA GLY A 11 11.81 -2.50 -8.44
C GLY A 11 13.32 -2.38 -8.33
N ILE A 12 13.95 -3.31 -7.62
CA ILE A 12 15.40 -3.46 -7.51
C ILE A 12 15.79 -4.70 -8.32
N THR A 13 16.71 -4.52 -9.27
CA THR A 13 17.18 -5.59 -10.15
C THR A 13 18.67 -5.80 -9.93
N PRO A 14 19.06 -6.53 -8.88
CA PRO A 14 20.47 -6.79 -8.62
C PRO A 14 21.00 -7.78 -9.65
N LYS A 15 22.25 -7.58 -10.08
CA LYS A 15 22.91 -8.44 -11.05
C LYS A 15 24.29 -8.81 -10.54
N ASP A 16 24.52 -10.11 -10.42
CA ASP A 16 25.86 -10.68 -10.30
C ASP A 16 26.45 -10.80 -11.71
N THR A 17 27.71 -10.40 -11.85
CA THR A 17 28.44 -10.41 -13.12
C THR A 17 28.89 -11.82 -13.49
N ASP A 18 29.21 -12.64 -12.49
CA ASP A 18 29.77 -13.98 -12.69
C ASP A 18 28.68 -15.07 -12.74
N GLY A 19 27.45 -14.71 -12.34
CA GLY A 19 26.25 -15.54 -12.44
C GLY A 19 26.20 -16.72 -11.46
N SER A 20 27.17 -16.81 -10.55
CA SER A 20 27.33 -17.91 -9.60
C SER A 20 27.03 -17.54 -8.16
N ASP A 21 26.88 -16.25 -7.88
CA ASP A 21 26.67 -15.75 -6.53
C ASP A 21 25.20 -15.84 -6.12
N THR A 22 24.97 -16.06 -4.83
CA THR A 22 23.63 -15.95 -4.24
C THR A 22 23.37 -14.49 -3.86
N ILE A 23 22.29 -13.91 -4.39
CA ILE A 23 21.87 -12.55 -4.08
C ILE A 23 20.65 -12.59 -3.17
N ALA A 24 20.67 -11.81 -2.09
CA ALA A 24 19.50 -11.57 -1.25
C ALA A 24 19.17 -10.08 -1.13
N VAL A 25 17.92 -9.71 -1.34
CA VAL A 25 17.39 -8.35 -1.14
C VAL A 25 16.50 -8.37 0.10
N ASN A 26 16.84 -7.56 1.11
CA ASN A 26 16.20 -7.56 2.44
C ASN A 26 16.08 -8.98 3.03
N GLY A 27 17.08 -9.83 2.81
CA GLY A 27 17.12 -11.21 3.28
C GLY A 27 16.36 -12.22 2.42
N THR A 28 15.61 -11.79 1.40
CA THR A 28 14.96 -12.69 0.44
C THR A 28 15.92 -13.00 -0.71
N ILE A 29 16.20 -14.28 -0.96
CA ILE A 29 17.02 -14.69 -2.10
C ILE A 29 16.30 -14.36 -3.41
N VAL A 30 17.02 -13.73 -4.33
CA VAL A 30 16.52 -13.34 -5.65
C VAL A 30 17.44 -13.87 -6.74
N GLN A 31 16.86 -14.15 -7.91
CA GLN A 31 17.64 -14.50 -9.09
C GLN A 31 18.45 -13.29 -9.56
N SER A 32 19.69 -13.51 -10.00
CA SER A 32 20.49 -12.48 -10.69
C SER A 32 19.74 -11.97 -11.92
N GLY A 33 19.57 -10.64 -12.01
CA GLY A 33 18.76 -9.99 -13.03
C GLY A 33 17.25 -10.07 -12.81
N GLY A 34 16.77 -10.73 -11.75
CA GLY A 34 15.38 -10.74 -11.32
C GLY A 34 15.00 -9.42 -10.66
N THR A 35 13.74 -9.01 -10.76
CA THR A 35 13.22 -7.80 -10.09
C THR A 35 12.60 -8.15 -8.75
N TYR A 36 13.00 -7.42 -7.72
CA TYR A 36 12.40 -7.46 -6.39
C TYR A 36 11.73 -6.12 -6.10
N ASN A 37 10.42 -6.13 -5.85
CA ASN A 37 9.69 -4.92 -5.52
C ASN A 37 9.78 -4.61 -4.03
N VAL A 38 10.24 -3.40 -3.71
CA VAL A 38 10.34 -2.89 -2.36
C VAL A 38 9.19 -1.90 -2.12
N PRO A 39 8.21 -2.20 -1.25
CA PRO A 39 7.23 -1.22 -0.82
C PRO A 39 7.92 -0.03 -0.13
N LEU A 40 7.48 1.19 -0.44
CA LEU A 40 8.05 2.42 0.10
C LEU A 40 7.09 3.10 1.07
N LEU A 41 7.58 3.38 2.27
CA LEU A 41 6.95 4.28 3.24
C LEU A 41 7.52 5.69 3.07
N VAL A 42 6.83 6.71 3.55
CA VAL A 42 7.38 8.08 3.57
C VAL A 42 8.60 8.13 4.48
N GLY A 43 9.60 8.91 4.06
CA GLY A 43 10.91 8.97 4.69
C GLY A 43 11.91 8.04 4.02
N ASP A 44 12.94 7.67 4.75
CA ASP A 44 14.04 6.85 4.25
C ASP A 44 13.68 5.36 4.29
N ASN A 45 13.82 4.70 3.14
CA ASN A 45 13.65 3.27 2.95
C ASN A 45 15.02 2.68 2.61
N THR A 46 15.62 1.96 3.55
CA THR A 46 16.91 1.31 3.34
C THR A 46 16.72 -0.11 2.82
N VAL A 47 17.25 -0.38 1.64
CA VAL A 47 17.29 -1.70 1.03
C VAL A 47 18.68 -2.28 1.19
N LYS A 48 18.75 -3.46 1.84
CA LYS A 48 20.00 -4.20 2.01
C LYS A 48 20.11 -5.26 0.92
N ILE A 49 21.21 -5.25 0.18
CA ILE A 49 21.52 -6.24 -0.85
C ILE A 49 22.75 -7.01 -0.37
N GLU A 50 22.59 -8.30 -0.11
CA GLU A 50 23.68 -9.19 0.26
C GLU A 50 24.04 -10.07 -0.94
N VAL A 51 25.32 -10.15 -1.26
CA VAL A 51 25.86 -11.02 -2.31
C VAL A 51 26.84 -11.98 -1.64
N VAL A 52 26.57 -13.28 -1.76
CA VAL A 52 27.39 -14.34 -1.21
C VAL A 52 27.98 -15.13 -2.37
N SER A 53 29.30 -15.05 -2.51
CA SER A 53 30.01 -15.78 -3.55
C SER A 53 30.14 -17.27 -3.23
N SER A 54 30.49 -18.06 -4.25
CA SER A 54 30.64 -19.51 -4.15
C SER A 54 31.67 -19.99 -3.12
N ASN A 55 32.64 -19.14 -2.75
CA ASN A 55 33.63 -19.43 -1.70
C ASN A 55 33.19 -18.97 -0.29
N GLY A 56 31.96 -18.46 -0.15
CA GLY A 56 31.37 -18.01 1.11
C GLY A 56 31.67 -16.56 1.49
N VAL A 57 32.41 -15.79 0.68
CA VAL A 57 32.64 -14.36 0.94
C VAL A 57 31.34 -13.58 0.74
N LYS A 58 31.00 -12.76 1.74
CA LYS A 58 29.79 -11.94 1.78
C LYS A 58 30.10 -10.46 1.57
N ASN A 59 29.47 -9.86 0.57
CA ASN A 59 29.45 -8.41 0.34
C ASN A 59 28.05 -7.88 0.63
N THR A 60 27.97 -6.70 1.26
CA THR A 60 26.70 -6.05 1.58
C THR A 60 26.67 -4.65 1.00
N TYR A 61 25.63 -4.35 0.25
CA TYR A 61 25.33 -3.02 -0.29
C TYR A 61 24.07 -2.49 0.37
N SER A 62 24.03 -1.17 0.59
CA SER A 62 22.85 -0.48 1.11
C SER A 62 22.43 0.60 0.14
N VAL A 63 21.15 0.59 -0.23
CA VAL A 63 20.54 1.63 -1.05
C VAL A 63 19.50 2.33 -0.19
N THR A 64 19.65 3.65 0.00
CA THR A 64 18.65 4.44 0.71
C THR A 64 17.77 5.17 -0.29
N ILE A 65 16.46 4.98 -0.17
CA ILE A 65 15.45 5.59 -1.04
C ILE A 65 14.58 6.50 -0.17
N THR A 66 14.69 7.80 -0.39
CA THR A 66 13.85 8.77 0.32
C THR A 66 12.55 9.01 -0.45
N ARG A 67 11.41 8.73 0.18
CA ARG A 67 10.09 8.99 -0.37
C ARG A 67 9.47 10.21 0.30
N ALA A 68 9.08 11.21 -0.49
CA ALA A 68 8.38 12.39 0.00
C ALA A 68 6.95 12.06 0.47
N ALA A 69 6.46 12.82 1.45
CA ALA A 69 5.06 12.79 1.88
C ALA A 69 4.13 13.24 0.74
N ALA A 70 2.90 12.73 0.72
CA ALA A 70 1.89 13.22 -0.20
C ALA A 70 1.48 14.66 0.18
N ASP A 71 1.08 15.41 -0.83
CA ASP A 71 0.67 16.81 -0.77
C ASP A 71 -0.82 17.01 -0.48
N SER A 72 -1.62 15.93 -0.57
CA SER A 72 -3.06 15.97 -0.39
C SER A 72 -3.59 14.68 0.24
N PRO A 73 -4.70 14.76 1.02
CA PRO A 73 -5.34 13.57 1.55
C PRO A 73 -5.99 12.75 0.44
N GLY A 74 -5.92 11.43 0.54
CA GLY A 74 -6.64 10.56 -0.38
C GLY A 74 -6.36 9.09 -0.17
N LEU A 75 -7.21 8.26 -0.77
CA LEU A 75 -7.00 6.83 -0.84
C LEU A 75 -6.12 6.49 -2.04
N LEU A 76 -5.14 5.64 -1.81
CA LEU A 76 -4.41 4.90 -2.82
C LEU A 76 -5.22 3.71 -3.34
N SER A 77 -5.86 2.98 -2.43
CA SER A 77 -6.73 1.86 -2.78
C SER A 77 -7.85 1.71 -1.77
N LEU A 78 -8.91 1.03 -2.22
CA LEU A 78 -10.02 0.62 -1.40
C LEU A 78 -10.49 -0.74 -1.88
N SER A 79 -10.41 -1.75 -1.02
CA SER A 79 -10.96 -3.08 -1.29
C SER A 79 -12.01 -3.47 -0.26
N LEU A 80 -12.92 -4.33 -0.70
CA LEU A 80 -13.96 -4.93 0.12
C LEU A 80 -13.80 -6.45 0.06
N SER A 81 -14.05 -7.16 1.16
CA SER A 81 -14.08 -8.63 1.15
C SER A 81 -15.24 -9.22 0.35
N SER A 82 -16.28 -8.42 0.09
CA SER A 82 -17.41 -8.80 -0.74
C SER A 82 -18.07 -7.58 -1.40
N GLY A 83 -18.74 -7.84 -2.52
CA GLY A 83 -19.29 -6.82 -3.41
C GLY A 83 -18.21 -6.20 -4.31
N THR A 84 -18.68 -5.41 -5.27
CA THR A 84 -17.82 -4.72 -6.24
C THR A 84 -18.13 -3.23 -6.17
N LEU A 85 -17.09 -2.42 -6.02
CA LEU A 85 -17.25 -0.97 -6.06
C LEU A 85 -17.79 -0.54 -7.42
N ASN A 86 -18.83 0.28 -7.40
CA ASN A 86 -19.38 0.94 -8.58
C ASN A 86 -19.43 2.46 -8.34
N PRO A 87 -18.66 3.26 -9.10
CA PRO A 87 -17.71 2.84 -10.16
C PRO A 87 -16.51 2.05 -9.61
N GLU A 88 -15.70 1.46 -10.48
CA GLU A 88 -14.41 0.89 -10.06
C GLU A 88 -13.56 1.94 -9.33
N PHE A 89 -12.72 1.47 -8.41
CA PHE A 89 -11.93 2.38 -7.59
C PHE A 89 -11.07 3.31 -8.44
N SER A 90 -11.20 4.61 -8.16
CA SER A 90 -10.33 5.65 -8.67
C SER A 90 -10.01 6.63 -7.55
N ASN A 91 -8.75 7.03 -7.42
CA ASN A 91 -8.33 8.03 -6.45
C ASN A 91 -8.94 9.42 -6.69
N ARG A 92 -9.77 9.62 -7.72
CA ARG A 92 -10.53 10.86 -7.99
C ARG A 92 -11.99 10.77 -7.58
N VAL A 93 -12.54 9.58 -7.43
CA VAL A 93 -13.95 9.36 -7.08
C VAL A 93 -14.11 9.29 -5.56
N ILE A 94 -15.15 9.95 -5.05
CA ILE A 94 -15.47 10.01 -3.61
C ILE A 94 -16.83 9.39 -3.27
N ASN A 95 -17.65 9.08 -4.27
CA ASN A 95 -18.94 8.42 -4.07
C ASN A 95 -18.90 7.10 -4.83
N TYR A 96 -19.12 6.02 -4.10
CA TYR A 96 -19.21 4.67 -4.62
C TYR A 96 -20.53 4.07 -4.18
N SER A 97 -20.86 2.91 -4.71
CA SER A 97 -21.96 2.06 -4.27
C SER A 97 -21.53 0.60 -4.42
N THR A 98 -22.10 -0.30 -3.64
CA THR A 98 -21.90 -1.73 -3.79
C THR A 98 -23.12 -2.47 -3.28
N THR A 99 -23.38 -3.67 -3.80
CA THR A 99 -24.41 -4.56 -3.30
C THR A 99 -23.77 -5.87 -2.92
N VAL A 100 -24.14 -6.41 -1.76
CA VAL A 100 -23.68 -7.70 -1.27
C VAL A 100 -24.87 -8.66 -1.13
N ASN A 101 -24.60 -9.96 -1.17
CA ASN A 101 -25.63 -10.97 -0.99
C ASN A 101 -26.22 -10.87 0.43
N TYR A 102 -27.54 -11.06 0.56
CA TYR A 102 -28.24 -11.07 1.85
C TYR A 102 -27.65 -12.04 2.90
N ALA A 103 -27.02 -13.14 2.47
CA ALA A 103 -26.35 -14.08 3.37
C ALA A 103 -25.08 -13.52 4.04
N ILE A 104 -24.57 -12.37 3.58
CA ILE A 104 -23.36 -11.74 4.11
C ILE A 104 -23.76 -10.75 5.20
N SER A 105 -23.47 -11.12 6.45
CA SER A 105 -23.73 -10.29 7.64
C SER A 105 -22.56 -9.42 8.07
N ARG A 106 -21.38 -9.60 7.46
CA ARG A 106 -20.17 -8.84 7.77
C ARG A 106 -19.30 -8.70 6.53
N ILE A 107 -18.69 -7.52 6.37
CA ILE A 107 -17.63 -7.29 5.40
C ILE A 107 -16.39 -6.71 6.09
N THR A 108 -15.24 -6.90 5.47
CA THR A 108 -14.04 -6.11 5.79
C THR A 108 -13.81 -5.08 4.69
N ILE A 109 -13.41 -3.89 5.13
CA ILE A 109 -13.02 -2.77 4.27
C ILE A 109 -11.54 -2.52 4.52
N THR A 110 -10.75 -2.49 3.47
CA THR A 110 -9.30 -2.22 3.55
C THR A 110 -9.01 -0.92 2.80
N PRO A 111 -9.06 0.24 3.50
CA PRO A 111 -8.63 1.50 2.93
C PRO A 111 -7.11 1.66 3.05
N VAL A 112 -6.45 2.05 1.96
CA VAL A 112 -5.03 2.43 1.98
C VAL A 112 -4.93 3.91 1.62
N ALA A 113 -4.36 4.73 2.50
CA ALA A 113 -4.08 6.14 2.20
C ALA A 113 -2.93 6.27 1.19
N ARG A 114 -2.75 7.46 0.60
CA ARG A 114 -1.60 7.73 -0.29
C ARG A 114 -0.26 7.54 0.42
N ASP A 115 -0.19 7.78 1.72
CA ASP A 115 0.99 7.43 2.49
C ASP A 115 0.66 7.07 3.94
N ASN A 116 1.68 6.56 4.63
CA ASN A 116 1.61 6.07 6.00
C ASN A 116 1.66 7.18 7.06
N THR A 117 1.76 8.45 6.66
CA THR A 117 1.67 9.60 7.58
C THR A 117 0.24 10.11 7.69
N GLN A 118 -0.59 9.88 6.67
CA GLN A 118 -2.00 10.25 6.68
C GLN A 118 -2.81 9.37 7.66
N THR A 119 -3.80 9.98 8.31
CA THR A 119 -4.72 9.25 9.21
C THR A 119 -5.96 8.82 8.44
N VAL A 120 -6.35 7.55 8.60
CA VAL A 120 -7.60 7.03 8.04
C VAL A 120 -8.57 6.73 9.17
N THR A 121 -9.82 7.16 9.01
CA THR A 121 -10.93 6.70 9.85
C THR A 121 -12.03 6.09 9.00
N VAL A 122 -12.63 4.99 9.46
CA VAL A 122 -13.81 4.37 8.87
C VAL A 122 -14.93 4.43 9.89
N ASN A 123 -16.05 5.06 9.53
CA ASN A 123 -17.17 5.32 10.43
C ASN A 123 -16.77 5.98 11.77
N GLY A 124 -15.73 6.83 11.74
CA GLY A 124 -15.20 7.55 12.89
C GLY A 124 -14.13 6.79 13.69
N SER A 125 -13.93 5.49 13.43
CA SER A 125 -12.89 4.69 14.06
C SER A 125 -11.59 4.77 13.28
N THR A 126 -10.47 5.04 13.95
CA THR A 126 -9.14 5.06 13.32
C THR A 126 -8.76 3.67 12.83
N VAL A 127 -8.26 3.60 11.59
CA VAL A 127 -7.76 2.40 10.95
C VAL A 127 -6.28 2.60 10.66
N ALA A 128 -5.43 1.67 11.11
CA ALA A 128 -4.01 1.72 10.83
C ALA A 128 -3.74 1.61 9.33
N TYR A 129 -2.62 2.16 8.87
CA TYR A 129 -2.28 2.19 7.44
C TYR A 129 -2.31 0.78 6.82
N GLY A 130 -3.17 0.59 5.82
CA GLY A 130 -3.33 -0.69 5.12
C GLY A 130 -3.97 -1.81 5.94
N SER A 131 -4.55 -1.51 7.10
CA SER A 131 -5.27 -2.49 7.92
C SER A 131 -6.74 -2.59 7.58
N ASP A 132 -7.35 -3.71 7.95
CA ASP A 132 -8.77 -3.96 7.75
C ASP A 132 -9.64 -3.29 8.81
N TYR A 133 -10.84 -2.90 8.38
CA TYR A 133 -11.95 -2.52 9.25
C TYR A 133 -13.13 -3.47 9.03
N SER A 134 -13.60 -4.12 10.10
CA SER A 134 -14.77 -5.01 10.03
C SER A 134 -16.06 -4.23 10.28
N LEU A 135 -17.06 -4.43 9.43
CA LEU A 135 -18.40 -3.86 9.59
C LEU A 135 -19.44 -4.97 9.59
N ASP A 136 -20.22 -5.03 10.67
CA ASP A 136 -21.46 -5.81 10.71
C ASP A 136 -22.55 -5.08 9.91
N LEU A 137 -23.21 -5.82 9.02
CA LEU A 137 -24.23 -5.31 8.13
C LEU A 137 -25.62 -5.54 8.71
N ALA A 138 -26.46 -4.50 8.64
CA ALA A 138 -27.89 -4.62 8.85
C ALA A 138 -28.62 -4.86 7.52
N ALA A 139 -29.85 -5.38 7.58
CA ALA A 139 -30.70 -5.43 6.39
C ALA A 139 -31.00 -4.02 5.88
N GLY A 140 -30.85 -3.80 4.57
CA GLY A 140 -31.04 -2.50 3.93
C GLY A 140 -29.73 -1.77 3.64
N VAL A 141 -29.79 -0.45 3.55
CA VAL A 141 -28.65 0.42 3.20
C VAL A 141 -27.70 0.55 4.38
N ASN A 142 -26.41 0.31 4.15
CA ASN A 142 -25.36 0.43 5.16
C ASN A 142 -24.35 1.48 4.69
N THR A 143 -24.34 2.67 5.30
CA THR A 143 -23.43 3.73 4.88
C THR A 143 -22.07 3.62 5.57
N ILE A 144 -21.01 3.58 4.76
CA ILE A 144 -19.62 3.65 5.17
C ILE A 144 -19.07 5.03 4.81
N ARG A 145 -18.48 5.69 5.81
CA ARG A 145 -17.75 6.95 5.65
C ARG A 145 -16.27 6.72 5.93
N ILE A 146 -15.44 6.93 4.92
CA ILE A 146 -13.99 6.86 5.03
C ILE A 146 -13.45 8.28 4.96
N CYS A 147 -12.70 8.70 5.98
CA CYS A 147 -12.04 10.00 6.01
C CYS A 147 -10.53 9.80 6.02
N VAL A 148 -9.84 10.45 5.09
CA VAL A 148 -8.38 10.53 5.07
C VAL A 148 -7.98 11.95 5.44
N SER A 149 -7.08 12.11 6.41
CA SER A 149 -6.62 13.42 6.89
C SER A 149 -5.12 13.57 6.72
N MET A 150 -4.67 14.79 6.40
CA MET A 150 -3.25 15.14 6.48
C MET A 150 -2.75 15.03 7.93
N PRO A 151 -1.45 14.76 8.16
CA PRO A 151 -0.88 14.60 9.50
C PRO A 151 -1.09 15.82 10.42
N ASP A 152 -1.10 17.02 9.83
CA ASP A 152 -1.30 18.30 10.51
C ASP A 152 -2.79 18.69 10.64
N GLY A 153 -3.70 17.84 10.15
CA GLY A 153 -5.15 18.11 10.13
C GLY A 153 -5.59 19.23 9.18
N SER A 154 -4.68 19.80 8.37
CA SER A 154 -4.96 20.96 7.51
C SER A 154 -6.00 20.68 6.42
N SER A 155 -6.10 19.42 5.99
CA SER A 155 -7.00 19.00 4.92
C SER A 155 -7.50 17.57 5.15
N GLN A 156 -8.73 17.32 4.67
CA GLN A 156 -9.38 16.02 4.73
C GLN A 156 -10.06 15.69 3.40
N ARG A 157 -10.14 14.40 3.10
CA ARG A 157 -10.91 13.88 1.97
C ARG A 157 -11.83 12.75 2.43
N ILE A 158 -13.10 12.86 2.07
CA ILE A 158 -14.15 11.94 2.52
C ILE A 158 -14.66 11.14 1.33
N THR A 159 -14.63 9.82 1.47
CA THR A 159 -15.21 8.84 0.54
C THR A 159 -16.44 8.20 1.18
N ARG A 160 -17.51 8.01 0.41
CA ARG A 160 -18.80 7.47 0.87
C ARG A 160 -19.22 6.27 0.04
N LEU A 161 -19.61 5.20 0.72
CA LEU A 161 -20.19 3.97 0.14
C LEU A 161 -21.52 3.72 0.87
N PRO A 162 -22.68 3.97 0.26
CA PRO A 162 -23.97 3.51 0.74
C PRO A 162 -24.24 2.03 0.37
#